data_AF-A0A179IDB4-F1
#
_entry.id   AF-A0A179IDB4-F1
#
_cell.length_a   1.000
_cell.length_b   1.000
_cell.length_c   1.000
_cell.angle_alpha   90.00
_cell.angle_beta   90.00
_cell.angle_gamma   90.00
#
_symmetry.space_group_name_H-M   'P 1'
#
loop_
_entity.id
_entity.type
_entity.pdbx_description
1 polymer ?
#
loop_
_entity_poly.entity_id
_entity_poly.type
_entity_poly.pdbx_seq_one_letter_code
_entity_poly.pdbx_strand_id
1 'polypeptide(L)'
;MSQKVWKRNFAAGHGLEAVLAAIRTPGPEVPIPHAPATYDELAASDFGGTGFTLSSFTAGDASELGHLIHARLLCLSRPALVNIATTAGLTLHQSVTGAGTPPDCEAWV
;
A
#
# COMPACT_ATOMS: atom_id res chain seq x y z
N MET A 1 -22.32 -10.99 2.62
CA MET A 1 -21.54 -10.19 1.66
C MET A 1 -20.49 -11.11 1.04
N SER A 2 -20.36 -11.14 -0.29
CA SER A 2 -19.36 -11.98 -0.96
C SER A 2 -17.96 -11.38 -0.80
N GLN A 3 -17.00 -12.16 -0.35
CA GLN A 3 -15.60 -11.73 -0.16
C GLN A 3 -14.99 -11.25 -1.49
N LYS A 4 -14.49 -10.01 -1.51
CA LYS A 4 -13.93 -9.39 -2.72
C LYS A 4 -12.54 -9.98 -2.99
N VAL A 5 -12.42 -10.70 -4.11
CA VAL A 5 -11.14 -11.29 -4.54
C VAL A 5 -10.48 -10.38 -5.57
N TRP A 6 -9.31 -9.85 -5.22
CA TRP A 6 -8.49 -9.02 -6.09
C TRP A 6 -7.48 -9.90 -6.81
N LYS A 7 -7.29 -9.65 -8.10
CA LYS A 7 -6.33 -10.37 -8.94
C LYS A 7 -5.46 -9.36 -9.67
N ARG A 8 -4.15 -9.62 -9.68
CA ARG A 8 -3.20 -8.86 -10.48
C ARG A 8 -3.47 -9.11 -11.96
N ASN A 9 -3.73 -8.03 -12.71
CA ASN A 9 -4.05 -8.08 -14.15
C ASN A 9 -2.99 -7.39 -15.03
N PHE A 10 -1.84 -7.03 -14.45
CA PHE A 10 -0.72 -6.39 -15.14
C PHE A 10 0.55 -7.24 -15.00
N ALA A 11 1.52 -6.97 -15.88
CA ALA A 11 2.81 -7.64 -15.88
C ALA A 11 3.69 -7.17 -14.70
N ALA A 12 4.70 -7.97 -14.36
CA ALA A 12 5.72 -7.55 -13.41
C ALA A 12 6.48 -6.32 -13.95
N GLY A 13 6.90 -5.43 -13.05
CA GLY A 13 7.52 -4.14 -13.36
C GLY A 13 6.54 -2.97 -13.39
N HIS A 14 5.23 -3.22 -13.48
CA HIS A 14 4.23 -2.15 -13.61
C HIS A 14 4.23 -1.18 -12.42
N GLY A 15 4.33 -1.69 -11.19
CA GLY A 15 4.42 -0.86 -10.00
C GLY A 15 5.68 0.02 -10.00
N LEU A 16 6.82 -0.52 -10.42
CA LEU A 16 8.06 0.25 -10.52
C LEU A 16 7.95 1.36 -11.57
N GLU A 17 7.32 1.09 -12.71
CA GLU A 17 7.03 2.11 -13.73
C GLU A 17 6.16 3.23 -13.16
N ALA A 18 5.16 2.90 -12.34
CA ALA A 18 4.31 3.88 -11.66
C ALA A 18 5.12 4.77 -10.69
N VAL A 19 6.05 4.18 -9.93
CA VAL A 19 6.96 4.93 -9.05
C VAL A 19 7.84 5.88 -9.88
N LEU A 20 8.46 5.38 -10.96
CA LEU A 20 9.31 6.19 -11.83
C LEU A 20 8.52 7.33 -12.48
N ALA A 21 7.28 7.09 -12.90
CA ALA A 21 6.41 8.11 -13.43
C ALA A 21 6.09 9.19 -12.39
N ALA A 22 5.76 8.79 -11.16
CA ALA A 22 5.48 9.70 -10.05
C ALA A 22 6.70 10.56 -9.67
N ILE A 23 7.91 9.99 -9.71
CA ILE A 23 9.16 10.74 -9.46
C ILE A 23 9.45 11.74 -10.59
N ARG A 24 9.29 11.31 -11.85
CA ARG A 24 9.58 12.16 -13.02
C ARG A 24 8.59 13.31 -13.17
N THR A 25 7.34 13.09 -12.78
CA THR A 25 6.27 14.08 -12.90
C THR A 25 5.45 14.08 -11.61
N PRO A 26 5.93 14.78 -10.55
CA PRO A 26 5.19 14.89 -9.31
C PRO A 26 3.82 15.52 -9.54
N GLY A 27 2.76 14.78 -9.23
CA GLY A 27 1.39 15.28 -9.26
C GLY A 27 1.03 16.08 -8.00
N PRO A 28 -0.10 16.80 -8.00
CA PRO A 28 -0.62 17.41 -6.79
C PRO A 28 -0.96 16.35 -5.74
N GLU A 29 -0.89 16.72 -4.47
CA GLU A 29 -1.31 15.87 -3.36
C GLU A 29 -2.77 15.45 -3.55
N VAL A 30 -3.03 14.14 -3.70
CA VAL A 30 -4.39 13.62 -3.78
C VAL A 30 -4.81 13.14 -2.39
N PRO A 31 -5.86 13.74 -1.79
CA PRO A 31 -6.29 13.43 -0.43
C PRO A 31 -6.56 11.94 -0.21
N ILE A 32 -6.14 11.42 0.93
CA ILE A 32 -6.55 10.11 1.41
C ILE A 32 -7.92 10.28 2.10
N PRO A 33 -8.94 9.48 1.74
CA PRO A 33 -10.24 9.54 2.42
C PRO A 33 -10.09 9.36 3.93
N HIS A 34 -10.93 10.07 4.68
CA HIS A 34 -10.91 9.97 6.13
C HIS A 34 -11.24 8.55 6.57
N ALA A 35 -10.57 8.07 7.63
CA ALA A 35 -10.85 6.76 8.20
C ALA A 35 -12.32 6.69 8.69
N PRO A 36 -12.97 5.51 8.59
CA PRO A 36 -14.29 5.29 9.18
C PRO A 36 -14.32 5.68 10.67
N ALA A 37 -15.37 6.36 11.11
CA ALA A 37 -15.48 6.85 12.48
C ALA A 37 -16.09 5.81 13.44
N THR A 38 -16.82 4.84 12.90
CA THR A 38 -17.52 3.81 13.68
C THR A 38 -17.18 2.40 13.19
N TYR A 39 -17.39 1.42 14.07
CA TYR A 39 -17.25 0.01 13.72
C TYR A 39 -18.18 -0.38 12.57
N ASP A 40 -19.42 0.10 12.59
CA ASP A 40 -20.41 -0.23 11.55
C ASP A 40 -20.00 0.34 10.19
N GLU A 41 -19.45 1.55 10.13
CA GLU A 41 -18.88 2.13 8.91
C GLU A 41 -17.67 1.34 8.42
N LEU A 42 -16.79 0.91 9.32
CA LEU A 42 -15.65 0.07 8.97
C LEU A 42 -16.12 -1.27 8.42
N ALA A 43 -17.05 -1.95 9.10
CA ALA A 43 -17.61 -3.24 8.71
C ALA A 43 -18.39 -3.18 7.39
N ALA A 44 -18.97 -2.03 7.06
CA ALA A 44 -19.63 -1.78 5.78
C ALA A 44 -18.64 -1.47 4.63
N SER A 45 -17.38 -1.15 4.94
CA SER A 45 -16.37 -0.87 3.93
C SER A 45 -15.83 -2.14 3.26
N ASP A 46 -15.39 -2.03 2.01
CA ASP A 46 -14.72 -3.09 1.25
C ASP A 46 -13.49 -3.70 1.94
N PHE A 47 -12.92 -2.98 2.92
CA PHE A 47 -11.69 -3.34 3.63
C PHE A 47 -11.92 -3.74 5.09
N GLY A 48 -13.14 -3.57 5.63
CA GLY A 48 -13.48 -4.03 6.97
C GLY A 48 -14.26 -5.33 6.98
N GLY A 49 -14.64 -5.80 8.17
CA GLY A 49 -15.33 -7.10 8.33
C GLY A 49 -14.48 -8.27 7.84
N THR A 50 -14.89 -8.93 6.75
CA THR A 50 -14.13 -10.04 6.12
C THR A 50 -12.95 -9.56 5.27
N GLY A 51 -12.85 -8.25 5.02
CA GLY A 51 -11.79 -7.65 4.22
C GLY A 51 -11.77 -8.11 2.77
N PHE A 52 -10.59 -7.97 2.15
CA PHE A 52 -10.33 -8.43 0.80
C PHE A 52 -9.34 -9.59 0.79
N THR A 53 -9.32 -10.34 -0.31
CA THR A 53 -8.36 -11.42 -0.50
C THR A 53 -7.73 -11.31 -1.86
N LEU A 54 -6.44 -11.63 -1.93
CA LEU A 54 -5.72 -11.69 -3.18
C LEU A 54 -5.84 -13.11 -3.74
N SER A 55 -6.12 -13.26 -5.03
CA SER A 55 -6.21 -14.57 -5.67
C SER A 55 -4.88 -15.35 -5.65
N SER A 56 -3.78 -14.62 -5.50
CA SER A 56 -2.40 -15.12 -5.35
C SER A 56 -1.64 -14.10 -4.52
N PHE A 57 -0.71 -14.57 -3.69
CA PHE A 57 0.21 -13.69 -2.97
C PHE A 57 1.61 -14.31 -2.94
N THR A 58 2.42 -13.92 -3.91
CA THR A 58 3.85 -14.26 -4.03
C THR A 58 4.73 -13.08 -3.60
N ALA A 59 6.04 -13.31 -3.44
CA ALA A 59 7.00 -12.22 -3.22
C ALA A 59 6.96 -11.18 -4.36
N GLY A 60 6.73 -11.62 -5.60
CA GLY A 60 6.55 -10.71 -6.73
C GLY A 60 5.27 -9.87 -6.61
N ASP A 61 4.16 -10.45 -6.15
CA ASP A 61 2.93 -9.70 -5.91
C ASP A 61 3.11 -8.67 -4.78
N ALA A 62 3.83 -9.04 -3.71
CA ALA A 62 4.18 -8.13 -2.61
C ALA A 62 5.04 -6.96 -3.11
N SER A 63 6.03 -7.21 -3.98
CA SER A 63 6.85 -6.15 -4.56
C SER A 63 6.05 -5.21 -5.46
N GLU A 64 5.17 -5.73 -6.32
CA GLU A 64 4.30 -4.88 -7.15
C GLU A 64 3.36 -4.03 -6.31
N LEU A 65 2.71 -4.63 -5.31
CA LEU A 65 1.81 -3.93 -4.40
C LEU A 65 2.56 -2.82 -3.64
N GLY A 66 3.75 -3.12 -3.14
CA GLY A 66 4.60 -2.15 -2.44
C GLY A 66 4.93 -0.94 -3.30
N HIS A 67 5.34 -1.16 -4.55
CA HIS A 67 5.61 -0.07 -5.48
C HIS A 67 4.36 0.77 -5.82
N LEU A 68 3.20 0.15 -5.99
CA LEU A 68 1.95 0.88 -6.25
C LEU A 68 1.56 1.77 -5.06
N ILE A 69 1.72 1.27 -3.83
CA ILE A 69 1.48 2.05 -2.61
C ILE A 69 2.50 3.20 -2.52
N HIS A 70 3.78 2.90 -2.75
CA HIS A 70 4.85 3.91 -2.76
C HIS A 70 4.56 5.03 -3.76
N ALA A 71 4.23 4.69 -5.00
CA ALA A 71 3.86 5.65 -6.05
C ALA A 71 2.68 6.54 -5.64
N ARG A 72 1.67 5.96 -5.00
CA ARG A 72 0.49 6.70 -4.53
C ARG A 72 0.83 7.70 -3.41
N LEU A 73 1.75 7.33 -2.53
CA LEU A 73 2.15 8.11 -1.37
C LEU A 73 3.24 9.16 -1.68
N LEU A 74 3.93 9.06 -2.81
CA LEU A 74 4.98 10.01 -3.21
C LEU A 74 4.49 11.46 -3.35
N CYS A 75 3.21 11.67 -3.65
CA CYS A 75 2.63 13.01 -3.76
C CYS A 75 2.35 13.68 -2.42
N LEU A 76 2.50 12.97 -1.29
CA LEU A 76 2.23 13.51 0.03
C LEU A 76 3.43 14.30 0.56
N SER A 77 3.14 15.40 1.25
CA SER A 77 4.17 16.21 1.91
C SER A 77 4.88 15.50 3.07
N ARG A 78 4.28 14.45 3.65
CA ARG A 78 4.84 13.69 4.79
C ARG A 78 5.43 12.37 4.32
N PRO A 79 6.69 12.05 4.68
CA PRO A 79 7.28 10.77 4.35
C PRO A 79 6.56 9.63 5.09
N ALA A 80 6.48 8.48 4.44
CA ALA A 80 5.82 7.29 4.96
C ALA A 80 6.70 6.04 4.73
N LEU A 81 6.63 5.12 5.68
CA LEU A 81 7.20 3.77 5.58
C LEU A 81 6.11 2.81 5.08
N VAL A 82 6.41 2.06 4.03
CA VAL A 82 5.57 0.97 3.54
C VAL A 82 6.27 -0.34 3.89
N ASN A 83 5.61 -1.20 4.66
CA ASN A 83 6.06 -2.56 4.97
C ASN A 83 4.98 -3.56 4.57
N ILE A 84 5.38 -4.63 3.89
CA ILE A 84 4.52 -5.77 3.57
C ILE A 84 5.22 -7.00 4.12
N ALA A 85 4.63 -7.61 5.14
CA ALA A 85 5.15 -8.79 5.80
C ALA A 85 4.16 -9.95 5.77
N THR A 86 4.69 -11.16 5.90
CA THR A 86 3.89 -12.37 6.14
C THR A 86 3.38 -12.40 7.57
N THR A 87 2.40 -13.27 7.85
CA THR A 87 1.90 -13.51 9.21
C THR A 87 2.96 -14.04 10.18
N ALA A 88 4.06 -14.61 9.66
CA ALA A 88 5.20 -15.04 10.47
C ALA A 88 6.19 -13.89 10.80
N GLY A 89 5.91 -12.66 10.35
CA GLY A 89 6.77 -11.50 10.55
C GLY A 89 7.90 -11.35 9.53
N LEU A 90 7.98 -12.23 8.51
CA LEU A 90 8.97 -12.08 7.44
C LEU A 90 8.56 -10.95 6.51
N THR A 91 9.38 -9.90 6.43
CA THR A 91 9.24 -8.78 5.49
C THR A 91 9.49 -9.23 4.05
N LEU A 92 8.52 -8.95 3.17
CA LEU A 92 8.59 -9.22 1.73
C LEU A 92 8.94 -7.97 0.91
N HIS A 93 8.52 -6.80 1.39
CA HIS A 93 8.82 -5.52 0.76
C HIS A 93 8.86 -4.42 1.82
N GLN A 94 9.87 -3.55 1.76
CA GLN A 94 9.97 -2.36 2.58
C GLN A 94 10.50 -1.19 1.75
N SER A 95 9.85 -0.02 1.87
CA SER A 95 10.29 1.19 1.20
C SER A 95 9.89 2.44 1.97
N VAL A 96 10.65 3.53 1.80
CA VAL A 96 10.35 4.86 2.34
C VAL A 96 10.06 5.83 1.20
N THR A 97 9.04 6.68 1.35
CA THR A 97 8.64 7.62 0.28
C THR A 97 9.47 8.90 0.26
N GLY A 98 10.16 9.22 1.36
CA GLY A 98 10.99 10.42 1.45
C GLY A 98 12.03 10.35 2.56
N ALA A 99 12.96 11.31 2.50
CA ALA A 99 13.95 11.51 3.54
C ALA A 99 13.31 12.05 4.82
N GLY A 100 13.98 11.85 5.96
CA GLY A 100 13.49 12.32 7.26
C GLY A 100 12.42 11.43 7.91
N THR A 101 12.26 10.19 7.42
CA THR A 101 11.48 9.17 8.14
C THR A 101 12.20 8.86 9.46
N PRO A 102 11.57 9.07 10.62
CA PRO A 102 12.21 8.82 11.89
C PRO A 102 12.36 7.30 12.16
N PRO A 103 13.38 6.88 12.93
CA PRO A 103 13.65 5.45 13.18
C PRO A 103 12.51 4.72 13.90
N ASP A 104 11.65 5.44 14.61
CA ASP A 104 10.50 4.88 15.31
C ASP A 104 9.42 4.36 14.34
N CYS A 105 9.39 4.81 13.08
CA CYS A 105 8.44 4.30 12.09
C CYS A 105 8.53 2.78 11.92
N GLU A 106 9.71 2.17 12.06
CA GLU A 106 9.87 0.71 12.02
C GLU A 106 9.31 0.02 13.27
N ALA A 107 9.26 0.70 14.42
CA ALA A 107 8.67 0.16 15.64
C ALA A 107 7.14 0.28 15.67
N TRP A 108 6.59 1.24 14.93
CA TRP A 108 5.14 1.45 14.78
C TRP A 108 4.48 0.47 13.81
N VAL A 109 5.25 -0.10 12.88
CA VAL A 109 4.78 -0.93 11.76
C VAL A 109 4.99 -2.41 12.07
#